data_AF-A0A258QYQ3-F1
#
_entry.id   AF-A0A258QYQ3-F1
#
_cell.length_a   1.000
_cell.length_b   1.000
_cell.length_c   1.000
_cell.angle_alpha   90.00
_cell.angle_beta   90.00
_cell.angle_gamma   90.00
#
_symmetry.space_group_name_H-M   'P 1'
#
loop_
_entity.id
_entity.type
_entity.pdbx_description
1 polymer ?
#
loop_
_entity_poly.entity_id
_entity_poly.type
_entity_poly.pdbx_seq_one_letter_code
_entity_poly.pdbx_strand_id
1 'polypeptide(L)'
;MSPSLPRWLWGIGLAALALRLWISIALPISGDEAFFYWWGVYPAWGYSDHPPMVGWLIAAMRYLLGDTTWAIRLPVVLLPTAMGAML
;
A
#
# COMPACT_ATOMS: atom_id res chain seq x y z
N MET A 1 -0.30 -10.88 -31.06
CA MET A 1 -0.85 -11.89 -30.13
C MET A 1 -0.57 -11.40 -28.72
N SER A 2 -1.54 -10.82 -28.01
CA SER A 2 -1.35 -10.55 -26.58
C SER A 2 -1.37 -11.91 -25.87
N PRO A 3 -0.31 -12.32 -25.15
CA PRO A 3 -0.40 -13.51 -24.33
C PRO A 3 -1.50 -13.28 -23.29
N SER A 4 -2.55 -14.10 -23.31
CA SER A 4 -3.57 -14.09 -22.26
C SER A 4 -2.91 -14.55 -20.96
N LEU A 5 -2.94 -13.73 -19.91
CA LEU A 5 -2.34 -14.06 -18.63
C LEU A 5 -2.94 -15.37 -18.09
N PRO A 6 -2.11 -16.39 -17.78
CA PRO A 6 -2.61 -17.65 -17.26
C PRO A 6 -3.53 -17.48 -16.04
N ARG A 7 -4.69 -18.15 -16.03
CA ARG A 7 -5.69 -18.08 -14.94
C ARG A 7 -5.14 -18.32 -13.53
N TRP A 8 -4.07 -19.10 -13.40
CA TRP A 8 -3.45 -19.40 -12.12
C TRP A 8 -2.72 -18.18 -11.52
N LEU A 9 -2.18 -17.28 -12.35
CA LEU A 9 -1.55 -16.04 -11.90
C LEU A 9 -2.57 -15.10 -11.26
N TRP A 10 -3.77 -15.01 -11.85
CA TRP A 10 -4.89 -14.28 -11.23
C TRP A 10 -5.26 -14.86 -9.87
N GLY A 11 -5.33 -16.19 -9.77
CA GLY A 11 -5.57 -16.88 -8.50
C GLY A 11 -4.54 -16.52 -7.43
N ILE A 12 -3.24 -16.54 -7.78
CA ILE A 12 -2.16 -16.16 -6.86
C ILE A 12 -2.22 -14.68 -6.48
N GLY A 13 -2.45 -13.78 -7.45
CA GLY A 13 -2.55 -12.35 -7.19
C GLY A 13 -3.69 -12.00 -6.23
N LEU A 14 -4.85 -12.63 -6.40
CA LEU A 14 -6.00 -12.50 -5.51
C LEU A 14 -5.74 -13.11 -4.13
N ALA A 15 -5.13 -14.30 -4.06
CA ALA A 15 -4.76 -14.92 -2.79
C ALA A 15 -3.76 -14.05 -2.00
N ALA A 16 -2.75 -13.49 -2.67
CA ALA A 16 -1.79 -12.59 -2.06
C ALA A 16 -2.44 -11.27 -1.60
N LEU A 17 -3.43 -10.76 -2.35
CA LEU A 17 -4.21 -9.58 -1.93
C LEU A 17 -5.02 -9.88 -0.67
N ALA A 18 -5.73 -11.02 -0.63
CA ALA A 18 -6.49 -11.45 0.53
C ALA A 18 -5.60 -11.60 1.77
N LEU A 19 -4.40 -12.18 1.62
CA LEU A 19 -3.43 -12.29 2.70
C LEU A 19 -2.98 -10.92 3.23
N ARG A 20 -2.66 -9.96 2.34
CA ARG A 20 -2.26 -8.60 2.75
C ARG A 20 -3.39 -7.84 3.43
N LEU A 21 -4.63 -7.99 2.95
CA LEU A 21 -5.82 -7.43 3.61
C LEU A 21 -5.99 -8.00 5.02
N TRP A 22 -5.83 -9.32 5.18
CA TRP A 22 -5.89 -9.95 6.49
C TRP A 22 -4.80 -9.44 7.43
N ILE A 23 -3.54 -9.40 6.99
CA ILE A 23 -2.41 -8.86 7.76
C ILE A 23 -2.66 -7.40 8.18
N SER A 24 -3.19 -6.58 7.26
CA SER A 24 -3.49 -5.17 7.49
C SER A 24 -4.53 -4.93 8.59
N ILE A 25 -5.38 -5.91 8.90
CA ILE A 25 -6.40 -5.82 9.94
C ILE A 25 -5.96 -6.56 11.21
N ALA A 26 -5.26 -7.69 11.06
CA ALA A 26 -4.91 -8.58 12.17
C ALA A 26 -3.71 -8.09 12.99
N LEU A 27 -2.75 -7.40 12.36
CA LEU A 27 -1.54 -6.96 13.05
C LEU A 27 -1.67 -5.53 13.62
N PRO A 28 -1.13 -5.29 14.83
CA PRO A 28 -1.00 -3.95 15.38
C PRO A 28 -0.08 -3.09 14.51
N ILE A 29 -0.10 -1.77 14.71
CA ILE A 29 0.80 -0.85 14.01
C ILE A 29 2.26 -1.12 14.42
N SER A 30 3.15 -1.19 13.44
CA SER A 30 4.59 -1.37 13.67
C SER A 30 5.30 -0.03 13.88
N GLY A 31 6.54 -0.09 14.39
CA GLY A 31 7.38 1.11 14.54
C GLY A 31 7.66 1.79 13.21
N ASP A 32 7.94 1.02 12.16
CA ASP A 32 8.19 1.55 10.81
C ASP A 32 6.95 2.21 10.23
N GLU A 33 5.77 1.62 10.41
CA GLU A 33 4.50 2.22 9.97
C GLU A 33 4.21 3.54 10.69
N ALA A 34 4.46 3.60 11.99
CA ALA A 34 4.33 4.82 12.77
C ALA A 34 5.35 5.89 12.35
N PHE A 35 6.55 5.48 11.92
CA PHE A 35 7.56 6.38 11.37
C PHE A 35 7.11 6.95 10.01
N PHE A 36 6.68 6.11 9.07
CA PHE A 36 6.16 6.55 7.77
C PHE A 36 4.86 7.35 7.89
N TYR A 37 4.05 7.14 8.93
CA TYR A 37 2.88 7.95 9.20
C TYR A 37 3.24 9.45 9.31
N TRP A 38 4.34 9.78 10.00
CA TRP A 38 4.78 11.17 10.16
C TRP A 38 5.16 11.83 8.83
N TRP A 39 5.63 11.06 7.86
CA TRP A 39 5.89 11.55 6.51
C TRP A 39 4.60 11.92 5.77
N GLY A 40 3.49 11.28 6.12
CA GLY A 40 2.16 11.71 5.68
C GLY A 40 1.61 12.90 6.45
N VAL A 41 2.06 13.15 7.69
CA VAL A 41 1.70 14.35 8.49
C VAL A 41 2.43 15.58 7.99
N TYR A 42 3.70 15.41 7.65
CA TYR A 42 4.54 16.48 7.13
C TYR A 42 5.11 16.06 5.76
N PRO A 43 4.30 16.11 4.69
CA PRO A 43 4.75 15.73 3.36
C PRO A 43 5.92 16.58 2.90
N ALA A 44 7.02 15.92 2.53
CA ALA A 44 8.21 16.54 1.97
C ALA A 44 8.47 16.07 0.53
N TRP A 45 9.41 16.72 -0.17
CA TRP A 45 9.88 16.31 -1.50
C TRP A 45 10.96 15.21 -1.46
N GLY A 46 11.39 14.82 -0.27
CA GLY A 46 12.30 13.71 -0.04
C GLY A 46 12.60 13.57 1.46
N TYR A 47 12.97 12.36 1.87
CA TYR A 47 13.40 12.04 3.23
C TYR A 47 14.87 11.63 3.21
N SER A 48 15.50 11.56 4.38
CA SER A 48 16.95 11.29 4.48
C SER A 48 17.38 9.99 3.80
N ASP A 49 16.49 9.02 3.72
CA ASP A 49 16.75 7.65 3.27
C ASP A 49 15.77 7.17 2.18
N HIS A 50 14.71 7.93 1.86
CA HIS A 50 13.68 7.51 0.91
C HIS A 50 13.11 8.64 0.03
N PRO A 51 12.63 8.30 -1.18
CA PRO A 51 11.86 9.22 -2.02
C PRO A 51 10.51 9.58 -1.39
N PRO A 52 9.88 10.69 -1.83
CA PRO A 52 8.74 11.27 -1.11
C PRO A 52 7.42 10.50 -1.23
N MET A 53 7.32 9.59 -2.21
CA MET A 53 6.06 9.00 -2.66
C MET A 53 5.29 8.29 -1.53
N VAL A 54 5.99 7.64 -0.59
CA VAL A 54 5.35 6.97 0.55
C VAL A 54 4.58 7.97 1.42
N GLY A 55 5.22 9.09 1.76
CA GLY A 55 4.58 10.16 2.54
C GLY A 55 3.39 10.77 1.82
N TRP A 56 3.50 11.04 0.51
CA TRP A 56 2.39 11.59 -0.29
C TRP A 56 1.19 10.65 -0.36
N LEU A 57 1.42 9.34 -0.56
CA LEU A 57 0.35 8.35 -0.60
C LEU A 57 -0.36 8.25 0.76
N ILE A 58 0.40 8.24 1.86
CA ILE A 58 -0.17 8.25 3.21
C ILE A 58 -0.97 9.53 3.44
N ALA A 59 -0.43 10.70 3.07
CA ALA A 59 -1.14 11.98 3.20
C ALA A 59 -2.47 11.99 2.42
N ALA A 60 -2.47 11.48 1.18
CA ALA A 60 -3.67 11.36 0.38
C ALA A 60 -4.72 10.44 1.02
N MET A 61 -4.31 9.27 1.53
CA MET A 61 -5.25 8.35 2.19
C MET A 61 -5.82 8.94 3.49
N ARG A 62 -4.98 9.62 4.29
CA ARG A 62 -5.41 10.31 5.50
C ARG A 62 -6.43 11.41 5.18
N TYR A 63 -6.20 12.17 4.11
CA TYR A 63 -7.13 13.20 3.66
C TYR A 63 -8.47 12.62 3.18
N LEU A 64 -8.45 11.51 2.43
CA LEU A 64 -9.64 10.93 1.81
C LEU A 64 -10.46 10.04 2.77
N LEU A 65 -9.79 9.31 3.67
CA LEU A 65 -10.38 8.22 4.46
C LEU A 65 -10.20 8.42 5.97
N GLY A 66 -9.52 9.50 6.38
CA GLY A 66 -9.25 9.84 7.77
C GLY A 66 -8.01 9.17 8.37
N ASP A 67 -7.71 9.56 9.60
CA ASP A 67 -6.55 9.10 10.36
C ASP A 67 -6.79 7.74 11.01
N THR A 68 -6.66 6.69 10.22
CA THR A 68 -6.85 5.30 10.66
C THR A 68 -5.73 4.40 10.15
N THR A 69 -5.45 3.32 10.89
CA THR A 69 -4.38 2.36 10.54
C THR A 69 -4.63 1.65 9.21
N TRP A 70 -5.89 1.35 8.88
CA TRP A 70 -6.22 0.71 7.61
C TRP A 70 -6.05 1.67 6.43
N ALA A 71 -6.37 2.97 6.59
CA ALA A 71 -6.22 3.96 5.53
C ALA A 71 -4.75 4.13 5.10
N ILE A 72 -3.83 4.20 6.06
CA ILE A 72 -2.39 4.34 5.75
C ILE A 72 -1.79 3.09 5.09
N ARG A 73 -2.39 1.92 5.31
CA ARG A 73 -1.96 0.63 4.73
C ARG A 73 -2.52 0.37 3.34
N LEU A 74 -3.61 1.02 2.95
CA LEU A 74 -4.27 0.79 1.66
C LEU A 74 -3.34 0.85 0.44
N PRO A 75 -2.41 1.83 0.31
CA PRO A 75 -1.54 1.91 -0.85
C PRO A 75 -0.67 0.66 -0.99
N VAL A 76 -0.05 0.19 0.09
CA VAL A 76 0.82 -0.99 0.06
C VAL A 76 0.03 -2.29 -0.13
N VAL A 77 -1.23 -2.33 0.33
CA VAL A 77 -2.12 -3.48 0.11
C VAL A 77 -2.54 -3.60 -1.36
N LEU A 78 -2.93 -2.49 -1.99
CA LEU A 78 -3.56 -2.50 -3.32
C LEU A 78 -2.57 -2.38 -4.48
N LEU A 79 -1.56 -1.52 -4.38
CA LEU A 79 -0.69 -1.17 -5.50
C LEU A 79 0.02 -2.37 -6.14
N PRO A 80 0.58 -3.35 -5.40
CA PRO A 80 1.28 -4.46 -6.06
C PRO A 80 0.35 -5.32 -6.90
N THR A 81 -0.91 -5.50 -6.48
CA THR A 81 -1.91 -6.23 -7.28
C THR A 81 -2.34 -5.42 -8.50
N ALA A 82 -2.55 -4.11 -8.32
CA ALA A 82 -2.90 -3.22 -9.42
C ALA A 82 -1.80 -3.19 -10.49
N MET A 83 -0.54 -3.07 -10.09
CA MET A 83 0.61 -3.11 -11.01
C MET A 83 0.73 -4.47 -11.70
N GLY A 84 0.58 -5.58 -10.97
CA GLY A 84 0.61 -6.92 -11.56
C GLY A 84 -0.51 -7.18 -12.55
N ALA A 85 -1.68 -6.56 -12.35
CA ALA A 85 -2.83 -6.66 -13.26
C ALA A 85 -2.68 -5.79 -14.53
N MET A 86 -1.76 -4.82 -14.54
CA MET A 86 -1.49 -3.93 -15.68
C MET A 86 -0.43 -4.49 -16.65
N LEU A 87 0.26 -5.57 -16.26
CA LEU A 87 1.28 -6.27 -17.06
C LEU A 87 0.66 -7.38 -17.93
#